data_AF-A0A2R6LTL1-F1
#
_entry.id   AF-A0A2R6LTL1-F1
#
_cell.length_a   1.000
_cell.length_b   1.000
_cell.length_c   1.000
_cell.angle_alpha   90.00
_cell.angle_beta   90.00
_cell.angle_gamma   90.00
#
_symmetry.space_group_name_H-M   'P 1'
#
loop_
_entity.id
_entity.type
_entity.pdbx_description
1 polymer ?
#
loop_
_entity_poly.entity_id
_entity_poly.type
_entity_poly.pdbx_seq_one_letter_code
_entity_poly.pdbx_strand_id
1 'polypeptide(L)'
;MSEDPFETAPISRRQFVRLSAATGGALALPGAATADVMSPAFDAKYEYLLSHTPDNYEIPTLVTFEDAASTAAVEEIASDVRTTTEPRPAAHAALTTAETEQVADLLTAETLHFSPGANSFWRLSYHYLVMTNALG
;
A
#
# COMPACT_ATOMS: atom_id res chain seq x y z
N MET A 1 -21.40 33.15 -17.60
CA MET A 1 -22.64 32.43 -17.23
C MET A 1 -22.18 31.04 -16.82
N SER A 2 -22.29 30.66 -15.55
CA SER A 2 -21.85 29.32 -15.10
C SER A 2 -22.99 28.36 -15.37
N GLU A 3 -22.83 27.47 -16.34
CA GLU A 3 -23.78 26.37 -16.56
C GLU A 3 -23.80 25.47 -15.32
N ASP A 4 -24.99 25.12 -14.84
CA ASP A 4 -25.14 24.19 -13.73
C ASP A 4 -24.90 22.77 -14.25
N PRO A 5 -23.82 22.07 -13.84
CA PRO A 5 -23.48 20.74 -14.37
C PRO A 5 -24.52 19.67 -14.02
N PHE A 6 -25.52 19.99 -13.18
CA PHE A 6 -26.60 19.07 -12.81
C PHE A 6 -27.92 19.34 -13.56
N GLU A 7 -28.00 20.32 -14.45
CA GLU A 7 -29.24 20.61 -15.21
C GLU A 7 -29.63 19.46 -16.17
N THR A 8 -28.65 18.76 -16.73
CA THR A 8 -28.86 17.62 -17.65
C THR A 8 -28.59 16.26 -17.00
N ALA A 9 -28.22 16.24 -15.71
CA ALA A 9 -27.90 15.02 -15.00
C ALA A 9 -29.16 14.35 -14.44
N PRO A 10 -29.25 13.01 -14.44
CA PRO A 10 -30.38 12.29 -13.82
C PRO A 10 -30.39 12.35 -12.29
N ILE A 11 -29.35 12.94 -11.67
CA ILE A 11 -29.22 13.11 -10.22
C ILE A 11 -29.09 14.59 -9.87
N SER A 12 -29.75 15.00 -8.79
CA SER A 12 -29.61 16.36 -8.25
C SER A 12 -28.29 16.51 -7.47
N ARG A 13 -27.82 17.76 -7.33
CA ARG A 13 -26.72 18.15 -6.43
C ARG A 13 -26.84 17.52 -5.05
N ARG A 14 -28.05 17.55 -4.46
CA ARG A 14 -28.31 17.01 -3.11
C ARG A 14 -28.24 15.48 -3.07
N GLN A 15 -28.67 14.79 -4.12
CA GLN A 15 -28.53 13.34 -4.22
C GLN A 15 -27.07 12.93 -4.38
N PHE A 16 -26.31 13.64 -5.21
CA PHE A 16 -24.87 13.44 -5.34
C PHE A 16 -24.15 13.62 -3.99
N VAL A 17 -24.40 14.73 -3.28
CA VAL A 17 -23.80 14.97 -1.96
C VAL A 17 -24.19 13.88 -0.95
N ARG A 18 -25.45 13.44 -0.93
CA ARG A 18 -25.90 12.35 -0.05
C ARG A 18 -25.21 11.02 -0.38
N LEU A 19 -25.06 10.70 -1.65
CA LEU A 19 -24.39 9.48 -2.09
C LEU A 19 -22.90 9.53 -1.71
N SER A 20 -22.22 10.63 -2.02
CA SER A 20 -20.81 10.83 -1.64
C SER A 20 -20.60 10.78 -0.13
N ALA A 21 -21.50 11.37 0.67
CA ALA A 21 -21.43 11.30 2.12
C ALA A 21 -21.71 9.89 2.67
N ALA A 22 -22.68 9.17 2.10
CA ALA A 22 -22.97 7.80 2.50
C ALA A 22 -21.79 6.85 2.19
N THR A 23 -21.22 6.96 0.99
CA THR A 23 -20.05 6.16 0.57
C THR A 23 -18.82 6.53 1.40
N GLY A 24 -18.53 7.83 1.58
CA GLY A 24 -17.41 8.28 2.40
C GLY A 24 -17.56 7.88 3.87
N GLY A 25 -18.77 7.96 4.42
CA GLY A 25 -19.07 7.52 5.78
C GLY A 25 -18.93 6.00 5.95
N ALA A 26 -19.40 5.22 4.97
CA ALA A 26 -19.28 3.76 5.00
C ALA A 26 -17.80 3.29 4.98
N LEU A 27 -16.94 3.97 4.21
CA LEU A 27 -15.51 3.68 4.17
C LEU A 27 -14.75 4.18 5.41
N ALA A 28 -15.25 5.20 6.09
CA ALA A 28 -14.63 5.76 7.28
C ALA A 28 -15.12 5.12 8.60
N LEU A 29 -16.13 4.24 8.54
CA LEU A 29 -16.66 3.58 9.73
C LEU A 29 -15.66 2.53 10.27
N PRO A 30 -15.20 2.68 11.52
CA PRO A 30 -14.42 1.64 12.19
C PRO A 30 -15.29 0.39 12.31
N GLY A 31 -14.94 -0.68 11.59
CA GLY A 31 -15.74 -1.92 11.48
C GLY A 31 -15.99 -2.42 10.06
N ALA A 32 -15.64 -1.64 9.03
CA ALA A 32 -15.49 -2.13 7.66
C ALA A 32 -14.13 -2.81 7.42
N ALA A 33 -13.21 -2.66 8.37
CA ALA A 33 -11.96 -3.40 8.41
C ALA A 33 -12.23 -4.87 8.72
N THR A 34 -11.74 -5.77 7.88
CA THR A 34 -11.76 -7.21 8.09
C THR A 34 -10.70 -7.67 9.09
N ALA A 35 -9.67 -6.86 9.34
CA ALA A 35 -8.59 -7.15 10.29
C ALA A 35 -8.00 -5.88 10.94
N ASP A 36 -7.61 -5.97 12.21
CA ASP A 36 -6.91 -4.92 12.98
C ASP A 36 -5.43 -5.29 13.09
N VAL A 37 -4.69 -5.10 12.00
CA VAL A 37 -3.28 -5.53 11.85
C VAL A 37 -2.43 -4.29 11.66
N MET A 38 -1.55 -4.03 12.62
CA MET A 38 -0.65 -2.87 12.62
C MET A 38 0.80 -3.31 12.84
N SER A 39 1.73 -2.72 12.09
CA SER A 39 3.16 -2.89 12.27
C SER A 39 3.87 -1.56 12.00
N PRO A 40 4.95 -1.24 12.73
CA PRO A 40 5.77 -0.06 12.42
C PRO A 40 6.37 -0.11 11.01
N ALA A 41 6.45 -1.30 10.38
CA ALA A 41 6.91 -1.45 9.02
C ALA A 41 5.86 -1.05 7.96
N PHE A 42 4.59 -0.83 8.32
CA PHE A 42 3.56 -0.51 7.33
C PHE A 42 3.50 0.99 7.05
N ASP A 43 3.43 1.35 5.76
CA ASP A 43 2.95 2.68 5.41
C ASP A 43 1.42 2.78 5.58
N ALA A 44 0.90 3.99 5.78
CA ALA A 44 -0.52 4.21 6.04
C ALA A 44 -1.46 3.70 4.93
N LYS A 45 -0.98 3.67 3.67
CA LYS A 45 -1.79 3.16 2.54
C LYS A 45 -1.82 1.64 2.55
N TYR A 46 -0.69 1.01 2.86
CA TYR A 46 -0.54 -0.43 2.95
C TYR A 46 -1.37 -0.98 4.12
N GLU A 47 -1.27 -0.35 5.29
CA GLU A 47 -2.10 -0.66 6.46
C GLU A 47 -3.59 -0.58 6.12
N TYR A 48 -4.04 0.51 5.49
CA TYR A 48 -5.43 0.64 5.08
C TYR A 48 -5.88 -0.49 4.15
N LEU A 49 -5.07 -0.87 3.16
CA LEU A 49 -5.41 -1.95 2.23
C LEU A 49 -5.45 -3.29 2.94
N LEU A 50 -4.49 -3.57 3.82
CA LEU A 50 -4.45 -4.79 4.61
C LEU A 50 -5.70 -4.94 5.48
N SER A 51 -6.08 -3.87 6.19
CA SER A 51 -7.26 -3.86 7.03
C SER A 51 -8.58 -4.03 6.28
N HIS A 52 -8.65 -3.68 4.98
CA HIS A 52 -9.89 -3.70 4.19
C HIS A 52 -9.90 -4.75 3.07
N THR A 53 -8.89 -5.62 3.04
CA THR A 53 -8.80 -6.74 2.09
C THR A 53 -9.11 -8.03 2.86
N PRO A 54 -10.02 -8.89 2.37
CA PRO A 54 -10.27 -10.18 3.03
C PRO A 54 -8.99 -11.02 3.06
N ASP A 55 -8.79 -11.80 4.13
CA ASP A 55 -7.49 -12.44 4.43
C ASP A 55 -6.95 -13.38 3.35
N ASN A 56 -7.83 -13.90 2.49
CA ASN A 56 -7.48 -14.80 1.39
C ASN A 56 -7.19 -14.09 0.06
N TYR A 57 -7.14 -12.76 0.05
CA TYR A 57 -6.78 -11.97 -1.11
C TYR A 57 -5.37 -11.41 -0.95
N GLU A 58 -4.64 -11.38 -2.06
CA GLU A 58 -3.27 -10.92 -2.09
C GLU A 58 -3.17 -9.43 -2.41
N ILE A 59 -2.20 -8.78 -1.78
CA ILE A 59 -1.86 -7.38 -1.98
C ILE A 59 -0.48 -7.30 -2.64
N PRO A 60 -0.35 -6.67 -3.82
CA PRO A 60 0.93 -6.35 -4.44
C PRO A 60 1.81 -5.48 -3.54
N THR A 61 2.86 -6.08 -2.99
CA THR A 61 3.66 -5.54 -1.90
C THR A 61 5.11 -5.38 -2.31
N LEU A 62 5.67 -4.21 -2.03
CA LEU A 62 7.10 -3.92 -2.09
C LEU A 62 7.63 -3.88 -0.66
N VAL A 63 8.64 -4.69 -0.37
CA VAL A 63 9.35 -4.74 0.91
C VAL A 63 10.75 -4.17 0.70
N THR A 64 11.16 -3.22 1.53
CA THR A 64 12.53 -2.66 1.50
C THR A 64 13.37 -3.20 2.65
N PHE A 65 14.66 -3.42 2.38
CA PHE A 65 15.61 -3.97 3.35
C PHE A 65 16.83 -3.06 3.49
N GLU A 66 17.50 -3.16 4.64
CA GLU A 66 18.82 -2.54 4.84
C GLU A 66 19.91 -3.29 4.06
N ASP A 67 19.84 -4.63 4.04
CA ASP A 67 20.83 -5.52 3.42
C ASP A 67 20.21 -6.42 2.33
N ALA A 68 20.94 -6.58 1.21
CA ALA A 68 20.59 -7.45 0.09
C ALA A 68 20.47 -8.93 0.49
N ALA A 69 21.22 -9.41 1.49
CA ALA A 69 21.08 -10.79 1.97
C ALA A 69 19.67 -11.09 2.52
N SER A 70 18.93 -10.05 2.90
CA SER A 70 17.61 -10.15 3.52
C SER A 70 16.49 -10.45 2.54
N THR A 71 16.68 -10.26 1.24
CA THR A 71 15.62 -10.49 0.25
C THR A 71 15.25 -11.96 0.10
N ALA A 72 16.19 -12.87 0.39
CA ALA A 72 15.96 -14.32 0.34
C ALA A 72 14.94 -14.81 1.38
N ALA A 73 14.79 -14.11 2.51
CA ALA A 73 13.80 -14.47 3.53
C ALA A 73 12.35 -14.33 3.02
N VAL A 74 12.10 -13.44 2.04
CA VAL A 74 10.77 -13.29 1.44
C VAL A 74 10.44 -14.45 0.50
N GLU A 75 11.45 -15.01 -0.17
CA GLU A 75 11.30 -16.17 -1.08
C GLU A 75 10.90 -17.45 -0.32
N GLU A 76 11.17 -17.52 0.98
CA GLU A 76 10.71 -18.62 1.85
C GLU A 76 9.24 -18.48 2.28
N ILE A 77 8.70 -17.26 2.25
CA ILE A 77 7.35 -16.94 2.72
C ILE A 77 6.35 -16.88 1.57
N ALA A 78 6.74 -16.26 0.44
CA ALA A 78 5.85 -15.98 -0.68
C ALA A 78 6.37 -16.57 -1.98
N SER A 79 5.44 -16.88 -2.89
CA SER A 79 5.75 -17.29 -4.26
C SER A 79 5.93 -16.07 -5.18
N ASP A 80 6.56 -16.30 -6.34
CA ASP A 80 6.72 -15.31 -7.42
C ASP A 80 7.41 -14.00 -7.00
N VAL A 81 8.29 -14.09 -6.00
CA VAL A 81 9.06 -12.97 -5.49
C VAL A 81 10.02 -12.46 -6.56
N ARG A 82 10.03 -11.15 -6.75
CA ARG A 82 10.99 -10.43 -7.58
C ARG A 82 11.88 -9.62 -6.67
N THR A 83 13.19 -9.69 -6.84
CA THR A 83 14.14 -8.95 -6.01
C THR A 83 14.92 -7.94 -6.84
N THR A 84 15.39 -6.88 -6.19
CA THR A 84 16.36 -5.93 -6.76
C THR A 84 17.30 -5.45 -5.66
N THR A 85 18.53 -5.14 -6.04
CA THR A 85 19.52 -4.48 -5.17
C THR A 85 19.69 -3.01 -5.52
N GLU A 86 19.17 -2.57 -6.67
CA GLU A 86 19.27 -1.20 -7.14
C GLU A 86 17.88 -0.55 -7.22
N PRO A 87 17.74 0.74 -6.81
CA PRO A 87 18.74 1.58 -6.14
C PRO A 87 19.00 1.21 -4.68
N ARG A 88 18.20 0.31 -4.11
CA ARG A 88 18.40 -0.29 -2.78
C ARG A 88 17.83 -1.71 -2.74
N PRO A 89 18.25 -2.54 -1.76
CA PRO A 89 17.67 -3.87 -1.54
C PRO A 89 16.15 -3.83 -1.34
N ALA A 90 15.44 -4.60 -2.16
CA ALA A 90 13.99 -4.74 -2.09
C ALA A 90 13.49 -6.05 -2.68
N ALA A 91 12.34 -6.50 -2.20
CA ALA A 91 11.58 -7.62 -2.75
C ALA A 91 10.16 -7.18 -3.09
N HIS A 92 9.57 -7.76 -4.12
CA HIS A 92 8.18 -7.54 -4.50
C HIS A 92 7.47 -8.87 -4.69
N ALA A 93 6.31 -9.00 -4.05
CA ALA A 93 5.44 -10.17 -4.14
C ALA A 93 3.98 -9.77 -3.87
N ALA A 94 3.04 -10.60 -4.30
CA ALA A 94 1.65 -10.48 -3.87
C ALA A 94 1.50 -11.26 -2.55
N LEU A 95 1.11 -10.58 -1.47
CA LEU A 95 1.07 -11.15 -0.12
C LEU A 95 -0.36 -11.17 0.42
N THR A 96 -0.76 -12.29 0.99
CA THR A 96 -1.94 -12.39 1.86
C THR A 96 -1.70 -11.69 3.20
N THR A 97 -2.74 -11.58 4.03
CA THR A 97 -2.61 -11.02 5.38
C THR A 97 -1.62 -11.83 6.23
N ALA A 98 -1.71 -13.16 6.20
CA ALA A 98 -0.82 -14.04 6.97
C ALA A 98 0.65 -13.98 6.52
N GLU A 99 0.90 -13.84 5.22
CA GLU A 99 2.27 -13.68 4.70
C GLU A 99 2.81 -12.29 5.01
N THR A 100 1.95 -11.27 4.99
CA THR A 100 2.32 -9.90 5.38
C THR A 100 2.79 -9.83 6.83
N GLU A 101 2.08 -10.48 7.75
CA GLU A 101 2.49 -10.55 9.16
C GLU A 101 3.85 -11.23 9.31
N GLN A 102 4.05 -12.38 8.65
CA GLN A 102 5.33 -13.09 8.68
C GLN A 102 6.49 -12.24 8.13
N VAL A 103 6.27 -11.51 7.02
CA VAL A 103 7.27 -10.61 6.45
C VAL A 103 7.53 -9.42 7.37
N ALA A 104 6.51 -8.87 8.02
CA ALA A 104 6.64 -7.73 8.93
C ALA A 104 7.41 -8.09 10.22
N ASP A 105 7.37 -9.35 10.63
CA ASP A 105 8.12 -9.87 11.78
C ASP A 105 9.60 -10.16 11.45
N LEU A 106 10.00 -10.11 10.17
CA LEU A 106 11.41 -10.19 9.79
C LEU A 106 12.14 -8.96 10.32
N LEU A 107 13.15 -9.16 11.16
CA LEU A 107 14.01 -8.09 11.70
C LEU A 107 14.68 -7.24 10.61
N THR A 108 14.76 -7.77 9.39
CA THR A 108 15.40 -7.14 8.24
C THR A 108 14.44 -6.31 7.39
N ALA A 109 13.12 -6.47 7.54
CA ALA A 109 12.12 -5.72 6.79
C ALA A 109 11.97 -4.31 7.37
N GLU A 110 12.30 -3.28 6.59
CA GLU A 110 12.16 -1.89 7.04
C GLU A 110 10.77 -1.34 6.79
N THR A 111 10.24 -1.57 5.59
CA THR A 111 8.97 -0.96 5.18
C THR A 111 8.26 -1.80 4.14
N LEU A 112 6.96 -1.99 4.33
CA LEU A 112 6.05 -2.62 3.39
C LEU A 112 5.15 -1.56 2.75
N HIS A 113 5.10 -1.63 1.43
CA HIS A 113 4.49 -0.63 0.57
C HIS A 113 3.57 -1.28 -0.44
N PHE A 114 2.37 -0.73 -0.61
CA PHE A 114 1.55 -1.11 -1.75
C PHE A 114 2.21 -0.64 -3.05
N SER A 115 2.45 -1.57 -3.98
CA SER A 115 3.08 -1.32 -5.28
C SER A 115 2.41 -2.13 -6.39
N PRO A 116 1.30 -1.61 -6.96
CA PRO A 116 0.63 -2.24 -8.09
C PRO A 116 1.29 -1.85 -9.42
N GLY A 117 1.23 -2.74 -10.40
CA GLY A 117 1.50 -2.43 -11.82
C GLY A 117 2.74 -3.10 -12.42
N ALA A 118 3.02 -2.76 -13.69
CA ALA A 118 4.04 -3.41 -14.51
C ALA A 118 5.50 -3.12 -14.07
N ASN A 119 5.72 -2.05 -13.29
CA ASN A 119 7.00 -1.76 -12.66
C ASN A 119 6.83 -1.80 -11.14
N SER A 120 7.03 -2.98 -10.55
CA SER A 120 6.95 -3.24 -9.12
C SER A 120 7.83 -2.34 -8.23
N PHE A 121 8.92 -1.78 -8.79
CA PHE A 121 9.95 -1.06 -8.04
C PHE A 121 9.92 0.45 -8.26
N TRP A 122 8.88 0.99 -8.91
CA TRP A 122 8.79 2.42 -9.25
C TRP A 122 9.01 3.35 -8.06
N ARG A 123 8.61 2.93 -6.84
CA ARG A 123 8.79 3.72 -5.60
C ARG A 123 10.26 3.87 -5.18
N LEU A 124 11.13 2.94 -5.55
CA LEU A 124 12.56 3.01 -5.20
C LEU A 124 13.25 4.18 -5.92
N SER A 125 12.85 4.46 -7.16
CA SER A 125 13.42 5.53 -7.99
C SER A 125 12.93 6.93 -7.59
N TYR A 126 11.91 7.11 -6.75
CA TYR A 126 11.49 8.47 -6.33
C TYR A 126 12.12 8.93 -5.01
N HIS A 127 12.83 8.04 -4.30
CA HIS A 127 13.38 8.34 -2.98
C HIS A 127 14.73 9.11 -3.01
N TYR A 128 15.28 9.43 -4.19
CA TYR A 128 16.56 10.15 -4.29
C TYR A 128 16.48 11.68 -4.19
N LEU A 129 15.31 12.28 -3.94
CA LEU A 129 15.16 13.76 -3.88
C LEU A 129 15.11 14.36 -2.46
N VAL A 130 15.22 13.57 -1.39
CA VAL A 130 15.29 14.10 -0.01
C VAL A 130 16.61 13.71 0.64
N MET A 131 17.73 14.05 0.01
CA MET A 131 19.02 14.03 0.71
C MET A 131 20.05 14.93 0.01
N THR A 132 19.82 16.25 0.00
CA THR A 132 20.91 17.26 0.00
C THR A 132 20.36 18.63 0.43
N ASN A 133 20.37 18.91 1.73
CA ASN A 133 20.82 20.19 2.30
C ASN A 133 20.77 20.12 3.82
N ALA A 134 21.71 19.38 4.38
CA ALA A 134 22.23 19.65 5.71
C ALA A 134 23.72 19.32 5.66
N LEU A 135 24.54 20.36 5.77
CA LEU A 135 25.99 20.44 6.05
C LEU A 135 26.75 21.23 4.96
N GLY A 136 27.14 22.46 5.33
CA GLY A 136 28.01 23.37 4.57
C GLY A 136 27.70 24.82 4.85
#